data_AF-D9PXJ3-F1
#
_entry.id   AF-D9PXJ3-F1
#
_cell.length_a   1.000
_cell.length_b   1.000
_cell.length_c   1.000
_cell.angle_alpha   90.00
_cell.angle_beta   90.00
_cell.angle_gamma   90.00
#
_symmetry.space_group_name_H-M   'P 1'
#
loop_
_entity.id
_entity.type
_entity.pdbx_description
1 polymer ?
#
loop_
_entity_poly.entity_id
_entity_poly.type
_entity_poly.pdbx_seq_one_letter_code
_entity_poly.pdbx_strand_id
1 'polypeptide(L)'
;MFMNKLPSCQFMGCGYGYCDKGACCNLFYSNRGPGLYLRHVPQVTPRRGSVLQYDHHRRYRRWGSSGPGWHRVMTFTGSESDYRYINIMGNRLRVVFSAAPLVNYDVNSITVDVLRDGYTVATDTVDWGATESSARKKRILEVEGGPGEYCIAVYASEIRDWKVTVWDYY
;
A
#
# COMPACT_ATOMS: atom_id res chain seq x y z
N MET A 1 -36.42 9.89 -26.75
CA MET A 1 -35.95 8.70 -26.01
C MET A 1 -34.57 8.35 -26.54
N PHE A 2 -33.51 8.78 -25.85
CA PHE A 2 -32.13 8.41 -26.18
C PHE A 2 -31.41 8.13 -24.85
N MET A 3 -31.09 6.85 -24.65
CA MET A 3 -30.10 6.39 -23.69
C MET A 3 -28.72 6.86 -24.14
N ASN A 4 -27.92 7.45 -23.26
CA ASN A 4 -26.47 7.49 -23.44
C ASN A 4 -25.80 6.63 -22.36
N LYS A 5 -25.20 5.56 -22.87
CA LYS A 5 -24.30 4.61 -22.22
C LYS A 5 -23.02 5.32 -21.77
N LEU A 6 -22.54 4.93 -20.58
CA LEU A 6 -21.17 5.14 -20.13
C LEU A 6 -20.18 4.50 -21.12
N PRO A 7 -19.06 5.14 -21.47
CA PRO A 7 -18.02 4.48 -22.24
C PRO A 7 -17.18 3.58 -21.34
N SER A 8 -17.15 2.31 -21.76
CA SER A 8 -16.20 1.26 -21.42
C SER A 8 -14.74 1.72 -21.52
N CYS A 9 -13.93 1.43 -20.49
CA CYS A 9 -12.48 1.43 -20.60
C CYS A 9 -12.04 0.29 -21.54
N GLN A 10 -11.68 0.63 -22.78
CA GLN A 10 -11.06 -0.30 -23.71
C GLN A 10 -9.56 -0.41 -23.41
N PHE A 11 -9.13 -1.66 -23.19
CA PHE A 11 -7.74 -2.09 -23.27
C PHE A 11 -7.12 -1.70 -24.63
N MET A 12 -5.99 -1.00 -24.61
CA MET A 12 -5.06 -0.94 -25.74
C MET A 12 -3.62 -1.10 -25.25
N GLY A 13 -2.99 -2.18 -25.73
CA GLY A 13 -1.58 -2.20 -26.13
C GLY A 13 -0.51 -2.29 -25.05
N CYS A 14 -0.24 -3.49 -24.54
CA CYS A 14 1.08 -3.82 -24.01
C CYS A 14 2.08 -3.92 -25.18
N GLY A 15 2.96 -2.92 -25.31
CA GLY A 15 4.18 -3.01 -26.12
C GLY A 15 5.32 -3.56 -25.28
N TYR A 16 6.03 -4.56 -25.82
CA TYR A 16 7.20 -5.20 -25.21
C TYR A 16 8.24 -4.17 -24.76
N GLY A 17 8.43 -4.05 -23.44
CA GLY A 17 9.46 -3.23 -22.82
C GLY A 17 9.41 -3.43 -21.31
N TYR A 18 10.54 -3.76 -20.70
CA TYR A 18 10.71 -4.04 -19.28
C TYR A 18 9.89 -3.09 -18.37
N CYS A 19 8.91 -3.64 -17.64
CA CYS A 19 8.33 -2.96 -16.48
C CYS A 19 9.37 -2.98 -15.37
N ASP A 20 10.18 -1.91 -15.31
CA ASP A 20 11.08 -1.67 -14.19
C ASP A 20 10.24 -1.50 -12.91
N LYS A 21 10.67 -2.13 -11.81
CA LYS A 21 9.95 -2.30 -10.54
C LYS A 21 9.79 -1.00 -9.73
N GLY A 22 9.43 0.11 -10.36
CA GLY A 22 9.60 1.45 -9.77
C GLY A 22 8.34 2.26 -9.49
N ALA A 23 7.22 1.98 -10.17
CA ALA A 23 5.98 2.71 -9.99
C ALA A 23 4.84 1.71 -10.03
N CYS A 24 3.85 1.86 -9.16
CA CYS A 24 2.64 1.03 -9.15
C CYS A 24 1.85 1.33 -10.43
N CYS A 25 2.32 0.76 -11.55
CA CYS A 25 1.95 1.03 -12.93
C CYS A 25 1.92 2.55 -13.26
N ASN A 26 3.04 3.05 -13.80
CA ASN A 26 3.21 4.43 -14.29
C ASN A 26 2.01 4.92 -15.15
N LEU A 27 1.12 5.70 -14.53
CA LEU A 27 0.41 6.81 -15.15
C LEU A 27 0.86 8.12 -14.47
N PHE A 28 2.17 8.34 -14.43
CA PHE A 28 2.75 9.67 -14.19
C PHE A 28 3.40 10.13 -15.49
N TYR A 29 2.76 11.03 -16.22
CA TYR A 29 3.39 11.74 -17.33
C TYR A 29 4.45 12.69 -16.76
N SER A 30 5.75 12.43 -16.98
CA SER A 30 6.75 13.50 -17.01
C SER A 30 8.06 13.07 -17.69
N ASN A 31 8.43 13.85 -18.70
CA ASN A 31 9.69 13.79 -19.46
C ASN A 31 10.89 14.14 -18.58
N ARG A 32 11.89 13.24 -18.46
CA ARG A 32 13.34 13.56 -18.43
C ARG A 32 14.20 12.29 -18.32
N GLY A 33 15.32 12.31 -19.06
CA GLY A 33 16.20 11.19 -19.39
C GLY A 33 17.21 10.70 -18.33
N PRO A 34 18.22 9.89 -18.74
CA PRO A 34 18.69 8.73 -17.98
C PRO A 34 20.07 8.85 -17.33
N GLY A 35 20.33 7.97 -16.35
CA GLY A 35 21.66 7.55 -15.87
C GLY A 35 21.68 7.29 -14.36
N LEU A 36 22.48 6.41 -13.76
CA LEU A 36 23.41 5.37 -14.21
C LEU A 36 23.92 4.63 -12.93
N TYR A 37 24.34 3.37 -13.09
CA TYR A 37 25.25 2.54 -12.25
C TYR A 37 24.80 1.76 -11.00
N LEU A 38 24.88 0.42 -11.16
CA LEU A 38 25.02 -0.63 -10.15
C LEU A 38 26.38 -0.59 -9.43
N ARG A 39 26.41 -0.86 -8.12
CA ARG A 39 27.60 -1.38 -7.41
C ARG A 39 27.24 -2.60 -6.57
N HIS A 40 27.99 -3.67 -6.82
CA HIS A 40 28.02 -4.93 -6.09
C HIS A 40 28.92 -4.79 -4.85
N VAL A 41 28.53 -5.39 -3.72
CA VAL A 41 29.42 -5.63 -2.57
C VAL A 41 29.20 -7.07 -2.07
N PRO A 42 30.27 -7.83 -1.74
CA PRO A 42 30.21 -9.29 -1.59
C PRO A 42 29.80 -9.75 -0.19
N GLN A 43 29.28 -10.98 -0.14
CA GLN A 43 28.88 -11.67 1.09
C GLN A 43 30.07 -12.15 1.92
N VAL A 44 29.94 -12.04 3.24
CA VAL A 44 30.85 -12.64 4.24
C VAL A 44 30.09 -13.70 5.03
N THR A 45 30.57 -14.93 4.99
CA THR A 45 30.07 -16.10 5.76
C THR A 45 30.90 -16.29 7.04
N PRO A 46 30.31 -16.72 8.16
CA PRO A 46 31.07 -17.27 9.29
C PRO A 46 31.05 -18.80 9.33
N ARG A 47 32.22 -19.37 9.66
CA ARG A 47 32.52 -20.81 9.83
C ARG A 47 32.06 -21.38 11.19
N ARG A 48 31.90 -22.71 11.19
CA ARG A 48 31.57 -23.65 12.29
C ARG A 48 32.56 -23.71 13.46
N GLY A 49 32.02 -24.11 14.62
CA GLY A 49 32.69 -24.74 15.79
C GLY A 49 32.56 -23.88 17.04
N SER A 50 32.18 -24.34 18.24
CA SER A 50 32.11 -25.69 18.82
C SER A 50 31.26 -25.70 20.10
N VAL A 51 30.81 -26.91 20.43
CA VAL A 51 30.04 -27.40 21.59
C VAL A 51 30.62 -27.03 22.95
N LEU A 52 29.76 -26.83 23.96
CA LEU A 52 29.81 -27.13 25.41
C LEU A 52 28.61 -26.38 26.03
N GLN A 53 27.84 -26.79 27.05
CA GLN A 53 27.68 -27.96 27.88
C GLN A 53 26.33 -27.72 28.60
N TYR A 54 25.51 -28.75 28.81
CA TYR A 54 24.19 -28.66 29.44
C TYR A 54 24.30 -28.28 30.92
N ASP A 55 23.59 -27.24 31.34
CA ASP A 55 23.34 -26.98 32.76
C ASP A 55 21.86 -26.62 32.99
N HIS A 56 21.28 -27.27 33.99
CA HIS A 56 19.91 -27.78 33.97
C HIS A 56 18.97 -26.96 34.85
N HIS A 57 18.85 -25.65 34.64
CA HIS A 57 17.81 -24.85 35.31
C HIS A 57 17.32 -23.68 34.43
N ARG A 58 16.38 -23.95 33.53
CA ARG A 58 15.56 -22.89 32.92
C ARG A 58 14.10 -23.06 33.29
N ARG A 59 13.63 -22.13 34.12
CA ARG A 59 12.22 -21.81 34.30
C ARG A 59 11.61 -21.69 32.90
N TYR A 60 10.65 -22.55 32.57
CA TYR A 60 9.84 -22.36 31.38
C TYR A 60 9.05 -21.06 31.56
N ARG A 61 9.59 -19.94 31.07
CA ARG A 61 8.74 -18.82 30.65
C ARG A 61 7.86 -19.41 29.55
N ARG A 62 6.61 -19.65 29.91
CA ARG A 62 5.52 -19.97 29.00
C ARG A 62 5.41 -18.76 28.05
N TRP A 63 6.16 -18.80 26.95
CA TRP A 63 5.89 -17.96 25.80
C TRP A 63 4.51 -18.36 25.33
N GLY A 64 3.51 -17.55 25.63
CA GLY A 64 2.21 -17.68 24.99
C GLY A 64 2.47 -17.62 23.50
N SER A 65 2.07 -18.67 22.78
CA SER A 65 1.86 -18.59 21.34
C SER A 65 0.91 -17.42 21.12
N SER A 66 1.43 -16.27 20.70
CA SER A 66 0.58 -15.21 20.17
C SER A 66 -0.09 -15.82 18.95
N GLY A 67 -1.35 -16.20 19.09
CA GLY A 67 -2.17 -16.62 17.97
C GLY A 67 -2.21 -15.51 16.91
N PRO A 68 -2.72 -15.82 15.71
CA PRO A 68 -2.72 -14.87 14.62
C PRO A 68 -3.42 -13.57 15.03
N GLY A 69 -2.82 -12.44 14.66
CA GLY A 69 -3.25 -11.13 15.10
C GLY A 69 -2.93 -10.03 14.09
N TRP A 70 -3.53 -8.86 14.29
CA TRP A 70 -3.26 -7.70 13.44
C TRP A 70 -1.98 -6.98 13.89
N HIS A 71 -1.01 -6.87 12.99
CA HIS A 71 0.25 -6.17 13.19
C HIS A 71 0.31 -4.97 12.26
N ARG A 72 0.65 -3.80 12.79
CA ARG A 72 0.78 -2.59 11.97
C ARG A 72 2.07 -2.66 11.16
N VAL A 73 1.95 -2.61 9.84
CA VAL A 73 3.08 -2.65 8.91
C VAL A 73 3.61 -1.24 8.66
N MET A 74 2.72 -0.29 8.37
CA MET A 74 3.11 1.05 7.94
C MET A 74 2.06 2.09 8.34
N THR A 75 2.50 3.33 8.51
CA THR A 75 1.64 4.51 8.58
C THR A 75 2.29 5.63 7.80
N PHE A 76 1.53 6.29 6.94
CA PHE A 76 2.01 7.44 6.18
C PHE A 76 0.88 8.46 5.98
N THR A 77 1.27 9.69 5.73
CA THR A 77 0.40 10.87 5.66
C THR A 77 0.85 11.76 4.51
N GLY A 78 -0.08 12.49 3.92
CA GLY A 78 0.20 13.45 2.86
C GLY A 78 -0.99 14.36 2.61
N SER A 79 -0.86 15.21 1.60
CA SER A 79 -1.93 16.07 1.07
C SER A 79 -2.18 15.82 -0.43
N GLU A 80 -1.15 15.36 -1.14
CA GLU A 80 -1.19 15.01 -2.57
C GLU A 80 -1.28 13.50 -2.77
N SER A 81 -1.37 13.07 -4.02
CA SER A 81 -1.27 11.66 -4.38
C SER A 81 0.10 11.08 -4.01
N ASP A 82 0.13 9.87 -3.47
CA ASP A 82 1.37 9.15 -3.11
C ASP A 82 1.14 7.64 -3.28
N TYR A 83 2.23 6.86 -3.35
CA TYR A 83 2.15 5.41 -3.35
C TYR A 83 3.27 4.78 -2.53
N ARG A 84 2.98 3.64 -1.90
CA ARG A 84 3.95 2.92 -1.07
C ARG A 84 3.87 1.42 -1.31
N TYR A 85 5.03 0.81 -1.51
CA TYR A 85 5.18 -0.64 -1.51
C TYR A 85 5.34 -1.16 -0.08
N ILE A 86 4.72 -2.29 0.19
CA ILE A 86 4.79 -3.01 1.46
C ILE A 86 4.89 -4.50 1.18
N ASN A 87 5.55 -5.23 2.07
CA ASN A 87 5.53 -6.69 2.08
C ASN A 87 4.72 -7.17 3.28
N ILE A 88 3.80 -8.10 3.06
CA ILE A 88 3.04 -8.78 4.11
C ILE A 88 3.42 -10.24 4.22
N MET A 89 3.33 -10.78 5.45
CA MET A 89 3.61 -12.17 5.79
C MET A 89 2.33 -12.97 6.03
N GLY A 90 1.23 -12.28 6.30
CA GLY A 90 -0.05 -12.88 6.59
C GLY A 90 -0.87 -13.26 5.39
N ASN A 91 -2.10 -13.66 5.68
CA ASN A 91 -3.11 -14.01 4.69
C ASN A 91 -4.20 -12.94 4.52
N ARG A 92 -4.12 -11.84 5.29
CA ARG A 92 -5.06 -10.72 5.22
C ARG A 92 -4.32 -9.40 5.36
N LEU A 93 -4.78 -8.42 4.59
CA LEU A 93 -4.33 -7.05 4.63
C LEU A 93 -5.50 -6.15 5.03
N ARG A 94 -5.26 -5.20 5.93
CA ARG A 94 -6.23 -4.14 6.26
C ARG A 94 -5.60 -2.78 6.05
N VAL A 95 -6.25 -1.95 5.23
CA VAL A 95 -5.86 -0.56 4.98
C VAL A 95 -6.91 0.35 5.60
N VAL A 96 -6.50 1.15 6.58
CA VAL A 96 -7.34 2.14 7.24
C VAL A 96 -6.91 3.51 6.77
N PHE A 97 -7.81 4.26 6.15
CA PHE A 97 -7.49 5.61 5.70
C PHE A 97 -8.48 6.63 6.23
N SER A 98 -7.99 7.87 6.40
CA SER A 98 -8.81 9.01 6.76
C SER A 98 -8.30 10.26 6.07
N ALA A 99 -9.21 11.14 5.66
CA ALA A 99 -8.86 12.39 5.00
C ALA A 99 -9.83 13.51 5.40
N ALA A 100 -9.36 14.75 5.23
CA ALA A 100 -10.15 15.96 5.37
C ALA A 100 -10.00 16.79 4.09
N PRO A 101 -11.10 17.31 3.54
CA PRO A 101 -11.07 18.09 2.31
C PRO A 101 -10.51 19.50 2.57
N LEU A 102 -10.12 20.19 1.51
CA LEU A 102 -10.01 21.64 1.54
C LEU A 102 -11.41 22.25 1.66
N VAL A 103 -11.50 23.44 2.25
CA VAL A 103 -12.76 24.19 2.28
C VAL A 103 -12.83 25.02 1.00
N ASN A 104 -13.40 24.42 -0.04
CA ASN A 104 -13.67 25.04 -1.33
C ASN A 104 -15.13 24.75 -1.76
N TYR A 105 -15.56 25.31 -2.88
CA TYR A 105 -16.89 25.07 -3.46
C TYR A 105 -16.87 23.96 -4.52
N ASP A 106 -15.87 23.07 -4.46
CA ASP A 106 -15.66 21.98 -5.41
C ASP A 106 -15.92 20.62 -4.76
N VAL A 107 -15.98 19.57 -5.59
CA VAL A 107 -16.03 18.19 -5.10
C VAL A 107 -14.62 17.76 -4.72
N ASN A 108 -14.45 17.36 -3.47
CA ASN A 108 -13.17 16.90 -2.94
C ASN A 108 -13.20 15.37 -2.86
N SER A 109 -12.10 14.69 -3.18
CA SER A 109 -12.09 13.22 -3.15
C SER A 109 -10.75 12.62 -2.82
N ILE A 110 -10.79 11.45 -2.20
CA ILE A 110 -9.65 10.56 -2.02
C ILE A 110 -10.04 9.15 -2.42
N THR A 111 -9.21 8.53 -3.25
CA THR A 111 -9.32 7.12 -3.62
C THR A 111 -8.08 6.40 -3.15
N VAL A 112 -8.25 5.23 -2.55
CA VAL A 112 -7.14 4.35 -2.15
C VAL A 112 -7.28 3.02 -2.86
N ASP A 113 -6.27 2.69 -3.66
CA ASP A 113 -6.15 1.41 -4.33
C ASP A 113 -5.13 0.52 -3.62
N VAL A 114 -5.47 -0.75 -3.51
CA VAL A 114 -4.55 -1.82 -3.14
C VAL A 114 -4.25 -2.60 -4.40
N LEU A 115 -2.97 -2.65 -4.79
CA LEU A 115 -2.50 -3.36 -5.97
C LEU A 115 -1.63 -4.55 -5.58
N ARG A 116 -1.76 -5.63 -6.34
CA ARG A 116 -0.88 -6.81 -6.29
C ARG A 116 -0.55 -7.20 -7.72
N ASP A 117 0.74 -7.43 -8.00
CA ASP A 117 1.22 -7.83 -9.32
C ASP A 117 0.77 -6.89 -10.46
N GLY A 118 0.60 -5.59 -10.15
CA GLY A 118 0.13 -4.56 -11.09
C GLY A 118 -1.39 -4.48 -11.27
N TYR A 119 -2.18 -5.31 -10.59
CA TYR A 119 -3.64 -5.30 -10.67
C TYR A 119 -4.26 -4.77 -9.37
N THR A 120 -5.29 -3.93 -9.50
CA THR A 120 -6.09 -3.49 -8.35
C THR A 120 -6.87 -4.67 -7.77
N VAL A 121 -6.55 -5.04 -6.53
CA VAL A 121 -7.25 -6.10 -5.78
C VAL A 121 -8.31 -5.55 -4.85
N ALA A 122 -8.23 -4.26 -4.49
CA ALA A 122 -9.28 -3.54 -3.78
C ALA A 122 -9.18 -2.03 -4.02
N THR A 123 -10.31 -1.35 -3.97
CA THR A 123 -10.42 0.12 -4.09
C THR A 123 -11.52 0.63 -3.19
N ASP A 124 -11.32 1.80 -2.58
CA ASP A 124 -12.38 2.54 -1.91
C ASP A 124 -12.17 4.04 -2.11
N THR A 125 -13.28 4.77 -2.19
CA THR A 125 -13.31 6.20 -2.46
C THR A 125 -14.13 6.92 -1.39
N VAL A 126 -13.65 8.09 -1.00
CA VAL A 126 -14.40 9.02 -0.16
C VAL A 126 -14.41 10.38 -0.84
N ASP A 127 -15.61 10.92 -0.96
CA ASP A 127 -15.89 12.21 -1.56
C ASP A 127 -16.57 13.15 -0.57
N TRP A 128 -16.42 14.45 -0.78
CA TRP A 128 -17.16 15.52 -0.11
C TRP A 128 -17.83 16.38 -1.17
N GLY A 129 -19.14 16.56 -1.03
CA GLY A 129 -19.87 17.49 -1.88
C GLY A 129 -19.44 18.94 -1.63
N ALA A 130 -19.66 19.82 -2.61
CA ALA A 130 -19.28 21.24 -2.57
C ALA A 130 -19.82 22.04 -1.36
N THR A 131 -20.92 21.58 -0.76
CA THR A 131 -21.54 22.21 0.42
C THR A 131 -21.54 21.29 1.65
N GLU A 132 -20.89 20.13 1.55
CA GLU A 132 -20.80 19.20 2.66
C GLU A 132 -19.85 19.74 3.74
N SER A 133 -20.08 19.34 4.99
CA SER A 133 -19.15 19.61 6.08
C SER A 133 -17.74 19.09 5.74
N SER A 134 -16.71 19.90 6.00
CA SER A 134 -15.29 19.54 5.88
C SER A 134 -14.80 18.60 6.99
N ALA A 135 -15.71 17.85 7.61
CA ALA A 135 -15.40 16.86 8.62
C ALA A 135 -14.54 15.73 8.05
N ARG A 136 -13.54 15.32 8.82
CA ARG A 136 -12.67 14.19 8.47
C ARG A 136 -13.48 12.90 8.38
N LYS A 137 -13.38 12.20 7.25
CA LYS A 137 -13.99 10.89 7.04
C LYS A 137 -12.94 9.79 7.18
N LYS A 138 -13.37 8.61 7.61
CA LYS A 138 -12.53 7.41 7.79
C LYS A 138 -13.15 6.21 7.09
N ARG A 139 -12.32 5.37 6.50
CA ARG A 139 -12.69 4.13 5.82
C ARG A 139 -11.70 3.02 6.14
N ILE A 140 -12.16 1.79 5.87
CA ILE A 140 -11.41 0.55 6.10
C ILE A 140 -11.63 -0.33 4.88
N LEU A 141 -10.51 -0.74 4.28
CA LEU A 141 -10.42 -1.73 3.22
C LEU A 141 -9.80 -3.00 3.82
N GLU A 142 -10.43 -4.16 3.61
CA GLU A 142 -9.84 -5.46 3.95
C GLU A 142 -9.69 -6.28 2.67
N VAL A 143 -8.52 -6.90 2.52
CA VAL A 143 -8.17 -7.71 1.37
C VAL A 143 -7.71 -9.07 1.87
N GLU A 144 -8.38 -10.12 1.41
CA GLU A 144 -7.90 -11.49 1.56
C GLU A 144 -6.80 -11.72 0.51
N GLY A 145 -5.63 -12.17 0.95
CA GLY A 145 -4.53 -12.40 0.02
C GLY A 145 -3.29 -12.89 0.73
N GLY A 146 -2.60 -13.84 0.10
CA GLY A 146 -1.42 -14.47 0.70
C GLY A 146 -0.22 -13.53 0.80
N PRO A 147 0.87 -14.02 1.41
CA PRO A 147 2.10 -13.26 1.58
C PRO A 147 2.63 -12.69 0.26
N GLY A 148 3.33 -11.58 0.33
CA GLY A 148 3.96 -10.95 -0.84
C GLY A 148 3.97 -9.43 -0.80
N GLU A 149 4.38 -8.85 -1.92
CA GLU A 149 4.46 -7.40 -2.12
C GLU A 149 3.11 -6.85 -2.57
N TYR A 150 2.70 -5.76 -1.95
CA TYR A 150 1.52 -4.98 -2.29
C TYR A 150 1.92 -3.53 -2.50
N CYS A 151 1.18 -2.83 -3.35
CA CYS A 151 1.26 -1.38 -3.43
C CYS A 151 -0.03 -0.75 -2.92
N ILE A 152 0.11 0.27 -2.09
CA ILE A 152 -0.98 1.16 -1.70
C ILE A 152 -0.83 2.45 -2.49
N ALA A 153 -1.76 2.75 -3.39
CA ALA A 153 -1.79 3.99 -4.16
C ALA A 153 -2.91 4.89 -3.64
N VAL A 154 -2.59 6.16 -3.38
CA VAL A 154 -3.52 7.19 -2.91
C VAL A 154 -3.65 8.22 -4.01
N TYR A 155 -4.88 8.47 -4.45
CA TYR A 155 -5.23 9.53 -5.37
C TYR A 155 -6.02 10.58 -4.61
N ALA A 156 -5.44 11.78 -4.46
CA ALA A 156 -6.05 12.87 -3.71
C ALA A 156 -6.39 14.04 -4.65
N SER A 157 -7.63 14.53 -4.55
CA SER A 157 -8.11 15.71 -5.27
C SER A 157 -8.73 16.68 -4.28
N GLU A 158 -8.18 17.89 -4.21
CA GLU A 158 -8.64 18.94 -3.29
C GLU A 158 -8.65 18.50 -1.80
N ILE A 159 -7.67 17.70 -1.39
CA ILE A 159 -7.55 17.20 -0.02
C ILE A 159 -6.57 18.07 0.77
N ARG A 160 -6.96 18.47 1.99
CA ARG A 160 -6.06 19.19 2.89
C ARG A 160 -4.98 18.26 3.43
N ASP A 161 -5.43 17.15 4.02
CA ASP A 161 -4.53 16.17 4.62
C ASP A 161 -5.19 14.80 4.76
N TRP A 162 -4.41 13.74 4.57
CA TRP A 162 -4.82 12.35 4.69
C TRP A 162 -3.80 11.53 5.48
N LYS A 163 -4.28 10.39 5.99
CA LYS A 163 -3.49 9.39 6.71
C LYS A 163 -3.93 7.99 6.30
N VAL A 164 -2.97 7.14 5.96
CA VAL A 164 -3.16 5.72 5.68
C VAL A 164 -2.37 4.90 6.71
N THR A 165 -2.99 3.84 7.21
CA THR A 165 -2.37 2.87 8.12
C THR A 165 -2.64 1.47 7.61
N VAL A 166 -1.59 0.69 7.42
CA VAL A 166 -1.68 -0.66 6.88
C VAL A 166 -1.37 -1.69 7.96
N TRP A 167 -2.17 -2.75 7.98
CA TRP A 167 -2.08 -3.86 8.93
C TRP A 167 -2.01 -5.19 8.19
N ASP A 168 -1.25 -6.11 8.75
CA ASP A 168 -1.05 -7.48 8.28
C ASP A 168 -1.54 -8.46 9.36
N TYR A 169 -2.15 -9.56 8.96
CA TYR A 169 -2.71 -10.56 9.86
C TYR A 169 -1.95 -11.89 9.79
N TYR A 170 -1.15 -12.19 10.82
CA TYR A 170 -0.40 -13.44 10.96
C TYR A 170 -0.17 -13.82 12.42
#